data_AF-A0A3B8VUN7-F1
#
_entry.id   AF-A0A3B8VUN7-F1
#
_cell.length_a   1.000
_cell.length_b   1.000
_cell.length_c   1.000
_cell.angle_alpha   90.00
_cell.angle_beta   90.00
_cell.angle_gamma   90.00
#
_symmetry.space_group_name_H-M   'P 1'
#
loop_
_entity.id
_entity.type
_entity.pdbx_description
1 polymer ?
#
loop_
_entity_poly.entity_id
_entity_poly.type
_entity_poly.pdbx_seq_one_letter_code
_entity_poly.pdbx_strand_id
1 'polypeptide(L)' 'MSHVSLKCTACGNLHDSSMDTIQCPDCGEPVDVRYGPNRQTGDHTWAGVPIPMPYHQTGQSVTLGEGNTPVVAV' A
#
# COMPACT_ATOMS: atom_id res chain seq x y z
N MET A 1 4.34 9.23 13.50
CA MET A 1 3.98 9.55 12.09
C MET A 1 4.00 8.25 11.30
N SER A 2 2.95 8.00 10.53
CA SER A 2 2.87 6.87 9.61
C SER A 2 3.93 7.01 8.50
N HIS A 3 4.49 5.90 8.02
CA HIS A 3 5.44 5.87 6.88
C HIS A 3 4.75 5.84 5.51
N VAL A 4 3.42 5.94 5.51
CA VAL A 4 2.58 6.10 4.33
C VAL A 4 1.75 7.39 4.43
N SER A 5 1.38 7.94 3.28
CA SER A 5 0.48 9.11 3.16
C SER A 5 -0.57 8.82 2.09
N LEU A 6 -1.72 9.48 2.15
CA LEU A 6 -2.73 9.39 1.08
C LEU A 6 -2.52 10.54 0.12
N LYS A 7 -2.42 10.27 -1.18
CA LYS A 7 -2.24 11.28 -2.22
C LYS A 7 -3.46 11.31 -3.13
N CYS A 8 -4.10 12.47 -3.29
CA CYS A 8 -5.18 12.61 -4.26
C CYS A 8 -4.67 12.36 -5.69
N THR A 9 -5.42 11.57 -6.45
CA THR A 9 -5.08 11.21 -7.85
C THR A 9 -5.29 12.38 -8.82
N ALA A 10 -6.13 13.36 -8.46
CA ALA A 10 -6.45 14.51 -9.29
C ALA A 10 -5.66 15.78 -8.91
N CYS A 11 -5.83 16.29 -7.69
CA CYS A 11 -5.18 17.55 -7.26
C CYS A 11 -3.77 17.36 -6.70
N GLY A 12 -3.37 16.12 -6.37
CA GLY A 12 -2.04 15.79 -5.86
C GLY A 12 -1.80 16.13 -4.40
N ASN A 13 -2.80 16.68 -3.68
CA ASN A 13 -2.69 16.98 -2.25
C ASN A 13 -2.41 15.73 -1.42
N LEU A 14 -1.72 15.93 -0.31
CA LEU A 14 -1.36 14.89 0.64
C LEU A 14 -2.23 14.97 1.88
N HIS A 15 -2.67 13.83 2.34
CA HIS A 15 -3.50 13.66 3.54
C HIS A 15 -2.88 12.62 4.47
N ASP A 16 -3.28 12.70 5.74
CA ASP A 16 -2.91 11.70 6.75
C ASP A 16 -3.39 10.31 6.35
N SER A 17 -2.67 9.28 6.76
CA SER A 17 -2.98 7.88 6.45
C SER A 17 -4.13 7.30 7.29
N SER A 18 -5.18 8.09 7.52
CA SER A 18 -6.39 7.59 8.16
C SER A 18 -7.12 6.67 7.19
N MET A 19 -7.37 5.43 7.61
CA MET A 19 -8.12 4.47 6.78
C MET A 19 -9.61 4.81 6.65
N ASP A 20 -10.08 5.85 7.36
CA ASP A 20 -11.42 6.41 7.19
C ASP A 20 -11.49 7.39 6.01
N THR A 21 -10.34 7.85 5.50
CA THR A 21 -10.25 8.81 4.39
C THR A 21 -10.32 8.09 3.05
N ILE A 22 -11.54 7.92 2.53
CA ILE A 22 -11.80 7.26 1.25
C ILE A 22 -11.76 8.22 0.04
N GLN A 23 -11.82 9.53 0.26
CA GLN A 23 -11.85 10.58 -0.76
C GLN A 23 -11.04 11.80 -0.32
N CYS A 24 -10.53 12.57 -1.30
CA CYS A 24 -9.82 13.82 -1.08
C CYS A 24 -10.78 14.88 -0.53
N PRO A 25 -10.54 15.45 0.66
CA PRO A 25 -11.40 16.49 1.24
C PRO A 25 -11.51 17.77 0.39
N ASP A 26 -10.49 18.04 -0.45
CA ASP A 26 -10.43 19.28 -1.22
C ASP A 26 -11.19 19.21 -2.56
N CYS A 27 -11.28 18.03 -3.17
CA CYS A 27 -11.87 17.88 -4.50
C CYS A 27 -12.79 16.67 -4.68
N GLY A 28 -12.97 15.83 -3.66
CA GLY A 28 -13.85 14.65 -3.68
C GLY A 28 -13.31 13.45 -4.46
N GLU A 29 -12.22 13.61 -5.21
CA GLU A 29 -11.61 12.54 -5.99
C GLU A 29 -10.92 11.48 -5.11
N PRO A 30 -10.76 10.23 -5.60
CA PRO A 30 -10.08 9.17 -4.86
C PRO A 30 -8.67 9.55 -4.43
N VAL A 31 -8.23 8.91 -3.35
CA VAL A 31 -6.87 9.01 -2.84
C VAL A 31 -6.15 7.67 -2.99
N ASP A 32 -4.85 7.72 -3.22
CA ASP A 32 -3.98 6.56 -3.39
C ASP A 32 -2.93 6.49 -2.28
N VAL A 33 -2.51 5.28 -1.91
CA VAL A 33 -1.45 5.09 -0.90
C VAL A 33 -0.10 5.45 -1.49
N ARG A 34 0.54 6.48 -0.94
CA ARG A 34 1.90 6.88 -1.26
C ARG A 34 2.87 6.40 -0.19
N TYR A 35 3.76 5.49 -0.60
CA TYR A 35 4.86 4.99 0.23
C TYR A 35 6.05 5.94 0.21
N GLY A 36 6.67 6.17 1.37
CA GLY A 36 7.92 6.92 1.46
C GLY A 36 9.12 6.18 0.86
N PRO A 37 10.28 6.85 0.73
CA PRO A 37 11.50 6.26 0.16
C PRO A 37 12.04 5.08 0.98
N ASN A 38 11.84 5.07 2.31
CA ASN A 38 12.27 4.00 3.21
C ASN A 38 11.19 2.91 3.38
N ARG A 39 10.45 2.60 2.32
CA ARG A 39 9.40 1.58 2.34
C ARG A 39 9.99 0.21 2.64
N GLN A 40 9.38 -0.52 3.56
CA GLN A 40 9.65 -1.94 3.75
C GLN A 40 8.88 -2.74 2.71
N THR A 41 9.49 -3.80 2.20
CA THR A 41 8.81 -4.79 1.36
C THR A 41 8.55 -6.03 2.20
N GLY A 42 7.50 -6.76 1.88
CA GLY A 42 7.16 -8.00 2.58
C GLY A 42 8.22 -9.07 2.34
N ASP A 43 8.16 -10.15 3.12
CA ASP A 43 9.01 -11.31 2.89
C ASP A 43 8.81 -11.84 1.46
N HIS A 44 9.91 -12.17 0.78
CA HIS A 44 9.96 -12.58 -0.63
C HIS A 44 9.43 -14.00 -0.88
N THR A 45 8.43 -14.44 -0.10
CA THR A 45 7.84 -15.79 -0.21
C THR A 45 6.96 -15.96 -1.45
N TRP A 46 6.62 -14.86 -2.12
CA TRP A 46 5.80 -14.83 -3.33
C TRP A 46 6.65 -14.55 -4.57
N ALA A 47 6.35 -15.24 -5.67
CA ALA A 47 7.03 -15.06 -6.94
C ALA A 47 6.55 -13.77 -7.63
N GLY A 48 7.29 -12.67 -7.46
CA GLY A 48 7.03 -11.42 -8.20
C GLY A 48 7.79 -10.19 -7.68
N VAL A 49 7.34 -9.00 -8.10
CA VAL A 49 8.02 -7.72 -7.85
C VAL A 49 7.81 -7.20 -6.42
N PRO A 50 8.84 -6.89 -5.62
CA PRO A 50 8.65 -6.52 -4.23
C PRO A 50 7.55 -5.46 -4.00
N ILE A 51 6.52 -5.83 -3.23
CA ILE A 51 5.37 -4.96 -2.92
C ILE A 51 5.68 -4.21 -1.62
N PRO A 52 5.53 -2.88 -1.60
CA PRO A 52 5.66 -2.09 -0.38
C PRO A 52 4.59 -2.45 0.64
N MET A 53 4.99 -2.71 1.89
CA MET A 53 4.07 -3.06 2.96
C MET A 53 3.76 -1.83 3.83
N PRO A 54 2.50 -1.62 4.21
CA PRO A 54 2.08 -0.46 5.01
C PRO A 54 2.36 -0.63 6.52
N TYR A 55 3.17 -1.60 6.94
CA TYR A 55 3.49 -1.85 8.35
C TYR A 55 4.90 -1.37 8.71
N HIS A 56 5.12 -1.06 9.99
CA HIS A 56 6.41 -0.53 10.48
C HIS A 56 7.49 -1.60 10.67
N GLN A 57 7.09 -2.86 10.88
CA GLN A 57 7.97 -4.00 11.12
C GLN A 57 7.47 -5.23 10.38
N THR A 58 8.37 -6.01 9.77
CA THR A 58 8.04 -7.21 9.00
C THR A 58 7.40 -8.31 9.85
N GLY A 59 7.77 -8.43 11.13
CA GLY A 59 7.18 -9.41 12.07
C GLY A 59 5.71 -9.15 12.45
N GLN A 60 5.09 -8.09 11.93
CA GLN A 60 3.68 -7.77 12.14
C GLN A 60 2.77 -8.29 11.01
N SER A 61 3.33 -9.00 10.02
CA SER A 61 2.54 -9.59 8.95
C SER A 61 1.65 -10.72 9.48
N VAL A 62 0.37 -10.68 9.15
CA VAL A 62 -0.56 -11.79 9.31
C VAL A 62 -0.91 -12.28 7.91
N THR A 63 -0.57 -13.53 7.61
CA THR A 63 -0.73 -14.14 6.28
C THR A 63 -1.20 -15.58 6.43
N LEU A 64 -1.94 -16.08 5.43
CA LEU A 64 -2.30 -17.50 5.29
C LEU A 64 -1.45 -18.21 4.22
N GLY A 65 -0.42 -17.54 3.70
CA GLY A 65 0.34 -18.00 2.55
C GLY A 65 -0.36 -17.72 1.21
N GLU A 66 -1.14 -16.64 1.15
CA GLU A 66 -1.76 -16.16 -0.09
C GLU A 66 -0.74 -15.77 -1.17
N GLY A 67 -1.22 -15.64 -2.41
CA GLY A 67 -0.38 -15.40 -3.58
C GLY A 67 0.03 -16.72 -4.25
N ASN A 68 1.07 -16.66 -5.09
CA ASN A 68 1.57 -17.80 -5.87
C ASN A 68 0.47 -18.61 -6.60
N THR A 69 -0.61 -17.94 -6.99
CA THR A 69 -1.70 -18.59 -7.72
C THR A 69 -1.16 -19.10 -9.06
N PRO A 70 -1.31 -20.40 -9.38
CA PRO A 70 -0.78 -20.95 -10.62
C PRO A 70 -1.33 -20.22 -11.85
N VAL A 71 -0.43 -19.79 -12.74
CA VAL A 71 -0.82 -19.28 -14.06
C VAL A 71 -0.90 -20.48 -15.00
N VAL A 72 -2.11 -20.78 -15.47
CA VAL A 72 -2.35 -21.86 -16.43
C VAL A 72 -2.32 -21.26 -17.83
N ALA A 73 -1.37 -21.69 -18.66
CA ALA A 73 -1.34 -21.31 -20.06
C ALA A 73 -2.56 -21.92 -20.78
N VAL A 74 -3.27 -21.10 -21.55
CA VAL A 74 -4.36 -21.51 -22.45
C VAL A 74 -3.81 -22.04 -23.76
#